data_AF-K5BHG6-F1
#
_entry.id   AF-K5BHG6-F1
#
_cell.length_a   1.000
_cell.length_b   1.000
_cell.length_c   1.000
_cell.angle_alpha   90.00
_cell.angle_beta   90.00
_cell.angle_gamma   90.00
#
_symmetry.space_group_name_H-M   'P 1'
#
loop_
_entity.id
_entity.type
_entity.pdbx_description
1 polymer ?
#
loop_
_entity_poly.entity_id
_entity_poly.type
_entity_poly.pdbx_seq_one_letter_code
_entity_poly.pdbx_strand_id
1 'polypeptide(L)'
;MPEVGVTYFAGTFVRHPLTMAVVHAALRHMRANPGLQEQVNTTAERLVDRLHALLAAEGFPMHIGRFGSLLKPEWTQEPAFGELFYYYLREAGVYAWDARPNYLTTAHGDTELDRIVEGFEYAVGQMKRGGFLDDVRPTAQLVTLASDRTSITVPSTESQREVWLADRFVAGNSLAYNEGLLLTLDGALDEDALRHALQTLLDRHESLRARFSRDGRRLVIDHHLELDLPVHDLSGLGEAERTAALERLCDEEMGRTFDLRRGPLIRFALARLDERRHRLLFIAHHAVCDGWSGAVLLTELGAVYSARVTGRAAELDPAPRYADYVAVERHFLESPVGQAHREYWLKQLHDAPQPPQLPPDRSPGPDPGLSAARVDVPVDAELVTRLRALGSAHGASLVATMLTGFAELFRRCTGQDDLVIGLAAAGQSFHGQGQLVGHCVNLLPLRLRLDTADGFADALAITRTALLDAYDHQGVSFGTLLPELELTPRRQSAAAGERRVQHRRARRRHRPRRSGCRLPHAGAAGRDLRVVHQRGRHRHVDGAGGQLPHRAVQRGAHPRLPGGLPRPAARRLRR
;
A
#
# COMPACT_ATOMS: atom_id res chain seq x y z
N MET A 1 7.59 2.61 -27.68
CA MET A 1 8.81 2.15 -26.97
C MET A 1 8.81 2.70 -25.56
N PRO A 2 9.32 1.97 -24.55
CA PRO A 2 9.70 2.59 -23.29
C PRO A 2 10.85 3.58 -23.55
N GLU A 3 10.85 4.74 -22.89
CA GLU A 3 11.96 5.70 -23.01
C GLU A 3 13.24 5.12 -22.38
N VAL A 4 14.37 5.33 -23.06
CA VAL A 4 15.68 4.88 -22.59
C VAL A 4 16.02 5.58 -21.27
N GLY A 5 16.34 4.80 -20.22
CA GLY A 5 16.78 5.32 -18.92
C GLY A 5 15.77 5.25 -17.77
N VAL A 6 14.76 4.37 -17.86
CA VAL A 6 13.85 4.04 -16.74
C VAL A 6 14.14 2.65 -16.18
N THR A 7 14.17 2.51 -14.86
CA THR A 7 14.11 1.21 -14.18
C THR A 7 13.06 1.26 -13.08
N TYR A 8 12.22 0.24 -12.98
CA TYR A 8 11.21 0.12 -11.94
C TYR A 8 11.78 -0.62 -10.73
N PHE A 9 11.70 -0.02 -9.55
CA PHE A 9 12.16 -0.64 -8.29
C PHE A 9 11.23 -0.22 -7.15
N ALA A 10 10.79 -1.19 -6.34
CA ALA A 10 9.97 -0.98 -5.14
C ALA A 10 8.81 0.03 -5.34
N GLY A 11 7.92 -0.24 -6.30
CA GLY A 11 6.73 0.59 -6.55
C GLY A 11 6.98 1.89 -7.33
N THR A 12 8.23 2.23 -7.67
CA THR A 12 8.59 3.53 -8.25
C THR A 12 9.30 3.40 -9.59
N PHE A 13 8.88 4.20 -10.59
CA PHE A 13 9.62 4.38 -11.84
C PHE A 13 10.80 5.34 -11.65
N VAL A 14 12.02 4.83 -11.66
CA VAL A 14 13.23 5.62 -11.44
C VAL A 14 13.79 6.11 -12.77
N ARG A 15 13.70 7.42 -13.02
CA ARG A 15 14.30 8.13 -14.18
C ARG A 15 15.61 8.88 -13.85
N HIS A 16 16.06 8.81 -12.60
CA HIS A 16 16.82 9.91 -12.03
C HIS A 16 18.31 9.87 -12.41
N PRO A 17 18.87 10.90 -13.10
CA PRO A 17 20.28 10.93 -13.48
C PRO A 17 21.23 10.88 -12.27
N LEU A 18 20.84 11.45 -11.13
CA LEU A 18 21.61 11.32 -9.88
C LEU A 18 21.50 9.93 -9.26
N THR A 19 20.39 9.18 -9.40
CA THR A 19 20.37 7.77 -8.92
C THR A 19 21.25 6.92 -9.82
N MET A 20 21.20 7.12 -11.14
CA MET A 20 22.16 6.49 -12.06
C MET A 20 23.61 6.93 -11.79
N ALA A 21 23.85 8.18 -11.40
CA ALA A 21 25.18 8.66 -11.05
C ALA A 21 25.67 8.14 -9.69
N VAL A 22 24.78 7.96 -8.70
CA VAL A 22 25.08 7.38 -7.39
C VAL A 22 25.30 5.87 -7.52
N VAL A 23 24.46 5.16 -8.27
CA VAL A 23 24.67 3.74 -8.61
C VAL A 23 25.97 3.58 -9.41
N HIS A 24 26.22 4.43 -10.42
CA HIS A 24 27.50 4.42 -11.16
C HIS A 24 28.70 4.80 -10.27
N ALA A 25 28.57 5.72 -9.33
CA ALA A 25 29.63 6.09 -8.39
C ALA A 25 29.91 4.96 -7.38
N ALA A 26 28.86 4.33 -6.84
CA ALA A 26 28.95 3.15 -5.98
C ALA A 26 29.58 1.97 -6.73
N LEU A 27 29.11 1.66 -7.95
CA LEU A 27 29.70 0.62 -8.81
C LEU A 27 31.15 0.93 -9.19
N ARG A 28 31.52 2.20 -9.42
CA ARG A 28 32.92 2.59 -9.64
C ARG A 28 33.75 2.49 -8.36
N HIS A 29 33.19 2.82 -7.21
CA HIS A 29 33.85 2.68 -5.92
C HIS A 29 34.09 1.20 -5.56
N MET A 30 33.09 0.34 -5.75
CA MET A 30 33.21 -1.11 -5.64
C MET A 30 34.23 -1.67 -6.64
N ARG A 31 34.20 -1.22 -7.91
CA ARG A 31 35.19 -1.64 -8.93
C ARG A 31 36.62 -1.19 -8.61
N ALA A 32 36.78 -0.05 -7.93
CA ALA A 32 38.08 0.43 -7.46
C ALA A 32 38.55 -0.25 -6.16
N ASN A 33 37.62 -0.84 -5.39
CA ASN A 33 37.87 -1.51 -4.12
C ASN A 33 37.24 -2.92 -4.16
N PRO A 34 37.78 -3.85 -4.96
CA PRO A 34 37.12 -5.14 -5.22
C PRO A 34 36.88 -5.99 -3.96
N GLY A 35 37.74 -5.86 -2.94
CA GLY A 35 37.57 -6.53 -1.64
C GLY A 35 36.53 -5.89 -0.71
N LEU A 36 35.87 -4.78 -1.10
CA LEU A 36 34.96 -4.05 -0.20
C LEU A 36 33.70 -4.86 0.15
N GLN A 37 33.16 -5.62 -0.81
CA GLN A 37 32.03 -6.51 -0.54
C GLN A 37 32.46 -7.67 0.38
N GLU A 38 33.63 -8.24 0.14
CA GLU A 38 34.20 -9.32 0.94
C GLU A 38 34.47 -8.86 2.38
N GLN A 39 35.07 -7.67 2.55
CA GLN A 39 35.30 -7.05 3.85
C GLN A 39 34.01 -6.84 4.65
N VAL A 40 32.96 -6.28 4.04
CA VAL A 40 31.68 -6.08 4.74
C VAL A 40 30.99 -7.43 5.02
N ASN A 41 31.08 -8.40 4.11
CA ASN A 41 30.58 -9.76 4.35
C ASN A 41 31.29 -10.42 5.54
N THR A 42 32.62 -10.32 5.64
CA THR A 42 33.40 -10.84 6.78
C THR A 42 33.07 -10.11 8.07
N THR A 43 32.86 -8.79 8.04
CA THR A 43 32.42 -8.02 9.22
C THR A 43 31.02 -8.43 9.69
N ALA A 44 30.09 -8.69 8.75
CA ALA A 44 28.75 -9.19 9.06
C ALA A 44 28.79 -10.62 9.62
N GLU A 45 29.64 -11.49 9.07
CA GLU A 45 29.88 -12.84 9.57
C GLU A 45 30.43 -12.83 11.00
N ARG A 46 31.49 -12.04 11.28
CA ARG A 46 32.02 -11.87 12.65
C ARG A 46 30.97 -11.37 13.64
N LEU A 47 30.08 -10.46 13.24
CA LEU A 47 29.00 -9.98 14.12
C LEU A 47 27.98 -11.09 14.37
N VAL A 48 27.58 -11.82 13.33
CA VAL A 48 26.60 -12.91 13.44
C VAL A 48 27.11 -14.04 14.32
N ASP A 49 28.38 -14.45 14.15
CA ASP A 49 28.99 -15.49 15.00
C ASP A 49 28.97 -15.09 16.48
N ARG A 50 29.28 -13.82 16.79
CA ARG A 50 29.22 -13.28 18.16
C ARG A 50 27.79 -13.25 18.72
N LEU A 51 26.82 -12.81 17.91
CA LEU A 51 25.41 -12.76 18.32
C LEU A 51 24.82 -14.16 18.48
N HIS A 52 25.14 -15.12 17.60
CA HIS A 52 24.73 -16.53 17.75
C HIS A 52 25.35 -17.15 19.00
N ALA A 53 26.64 -16.92 19.27
CA ALA A 53 27.30 -17.41 20.48
C ALA A 53 26.64 -16.87 21.76
N LEU A 54 26.31 -15.58 21.79
CA LEU A 54 25.54 -14.94 22.86
C LEU A 54 24.16 -15.57 23.05
N LEU A 55 23.35 -15.63 21.98
CA LEU A 55 21.98 -16.13 22.02
C LEU A 55 21.93 -17.61 22.45
N ALA A 56 22.89 -18.41 21.98
CA ALA A 56 23.04 -19.81 22.37
C ALA A 56 23.48 -19.98 23.83
N ALA A 57 24.43 -19.17 24.32
CA ALA A 57 24.86 -19.20 25.72
C ALA A 57 23.72 -18.82 26.69
N GLU A 58 22.86 -17.88 26.28
CA GLU A 58 21.71 -17.44 27.05
C GLU A 58 20.45 -18.31 26.86
N GLY A 59 20.46 -19.27 25.94
CA GLY A 59 19.31 -20.11 25.61
C GLY A 59 18.12 -19.32 25.03
N PHE A 60 18.39 -18.21 24.36
CA PHE A 60 17.38 -17.27 23.89
C PHE A 60 16.74 -17.75 22.58
N PRO A 61 15.39 -17.70 22.41
CA PRO A 61 14.69 -18.31 21.27
C PRO A 61 14.74 -17.45 19.99
N MET A 62 15.96 -17.05 19.58
CA MET A 62 16.20 -16.20 18.42
C MET A 62 17.42 -16.67 17.62
N HIS A 63 17.34 -16.53 16.32
CA HIS A 63 18.44 -16.70 15.37
C HIS A 63 18.71 -15.36 14.65
N ILE A 64 19.92 -15.14 14.16
CA ILE A 64 20.24 -14.00 13.29
C ILE A 64 20.46 -14.51 11.86
N GLY A 65 19.46 -14.37 11.00
CA GLY A 65 19.58 -14.64 9.56
C GLY A 65 20.50 -13.63 8.88
N ARG A 66 21.30 -14.10 7.90
CA ARG A 66 22.30 -13.28 7.18
C ARG A 66 22.22 -13.45 5.67
N PHE A 67 22.27 -12.35 4.93
CA PHE A 67 22.51 -12.34 3.49
C PHE A 67 23.54 -11.27 3.11
N GLY A 68 24.80 -11.67 2.91
CA GLY A 68 25.90 -10.73 2.67
C GLY A 68 26.14 -9.83 3.89
N SER A 69 25.84 -8.53 3.75
CA SER A 69 25.90 -7.53 4.83
C SER A 69 24.58 -7.30 5.56
N LEU A 70 23.50 -7.94 5.10
CA LEU A 70 22.15 -7.81 5.65
C LEU A 70 21.95 -8.82 6.78
N LEU A 71 21.38 -8.36 7.89
CA LEU A 71 21.21 -9.06 9.16
C LEU A 71 19.77 -8.93 9.65
N LYS A 72 19.11 -10.04 9.98
CA LYS A 72 17.73 -10.05 10.46
C LYS A 72 17.63 -10.91 11.73
N PRO A 73 17.28 -10.34 12.89
CA PRO A 73 16.86 -11.12 14.05
C PRO A 73 15.52 -11.81 13.76
N GLU A 74 15.42 -13.09 14.08
CA GLU A 74 14.27 -13.94 13.77
C GLU A 74 13.98 -14.86 14.96
N TRP A 75 12.75 -14.81 15.49
CA TRP A 75 12.33 -15.68 16.57
C TRP A 75 12.25 -17.13 16.09
N THR A 76 12.90 -18.06 16.79
CA THR A 76 12.73 -19.50 16.56
C THR A 76 11.45 -20.01 17.22
N GLN A 77 11.09 -19.40 18.36
CA GLN A 77 9.77 -19.46 18.98
C GLN A 77 9.48 -18.08 19.58
N GLU A 78 8.47 -17.39 19.08
CA GLU A 78 8.19 -16.01 19.50
C GLU A 78 7.45 -15.97 20.85
N PRO A 79 8.02 -15.36 21.89
CA PRO A 79 7.33 -15.20 23.17
C PRO A 79 6.24 -14.12 23.08
N ALA A 80 5.25 -14.18 23.97
CA ALA A 80 4.10 -13.28 23.96
C ALA A 80 4.43 -11.76 24.03
N PHE A 81 5.65 -11.39 24.41
CA PHE A 81 6.16 -10.01 24.46
C PHE A 81 7.50 -9.85 23.71
N GLY A 82 7.76 -10.64 22.67
CA GLY A 82 9.01 -10.61 21.89
C GLY A 82 9.45 -9.22 21.48
N GLU A 83 8.51 -8.38 21.04
CA GLU A 83 8.71 -6.97 20.67
C GLU A 83 9.55 -6.15 21.67
N LEU A 84 9.39 -6.38 22.99
CA LEU A 84 10.13 -5.66 24.03
C LEU A 84 11.65 -5.76 23.86
N PHE A 85 12.14 -6.84 23.26
CA PHE A 85 13.55 -7.00 22.89
C PHE A 85 14.07 -5.84 22.03
N TYR A 86 13.32 -5.40 21.02
CA TYR A 86 13.73 -4.29 20.14
C TYR A 86 13.65 -2.93 20.85
N TYR A 87 12.73 -2.77 21.80
CA TYR A 87 12.72 -1.58 22.67
C TYR A 87 13.95 -1.53 23.56
N TYR A 88 14.39 -2.66 24.15
CA TYR A 88 15.62 -2.72 24.94
C TYR A 88 16.89 -2.56 24.10
N LEU A 89 16.93 -3.09 22.87
CA LEU A 89 18.02 -2.78 21.92
C LEU A 89 18.13 -1.27 21.68
N ARG A 90 16.99 -0.61 21.44
CA ARG A 90 16.93 0.83 21.19
C ARG A 90 17.30 1.65 22.42
N GLU A 91 16.94 1.21 23.62
CA GLU A 91 17.39 1.80 24.89
C GLU A 91 18.92 1.72 25.04
N ALA A 92 19.52 0.58 24.66
CA ALA A 92 20.98 0.41 24.57
C ALA A 92 21.64 1.15 23.39
N GLY A 93 20.89 1.94 22.62
CA GLY A 93 21.39 2.72 21.48
C GLY A 93 21.55 1.94 20.18
N VAL A 94 21.12 0.67 20.13
CA VAL A 94 21.11 -0.18 18.93
C VAL A 94 19.76 -0.05 18.24
N TYR A 95 19.72 0.71 17.14
CA TYR A 95 18.49 0.97 16.39
C TYR A 95 18.17 -0.17 15.42
N ALA A 96 17.70 -1.29 15.94
CA ALA A 96 17.03 -2.34 15.17
C ALA A 96 15.51 -2.09 15.13
N TRP A 97 14.85 -2.49 14.05
CA TRP A 97 13.38 -2.50 13.92
C TRP A 97 12.90 -3.94 13.84
N ASP A 98 11.81 -4.26 14.54
CA ASP A 98 11.21 -5.60 14.53
C ASP A 98 11.04 -6.18 13.12
N ALA A 99 11.39 -7.47 12.99
CA ALA A 99 11.32 -8.30 11.80
C ALA A 99 11.91 -7.69 10.50
N ARG A 100 12.62 -6.55 10.59
CA ARG A 100 13.20 -5.86 9.43
C ARG A 100 14.65 -6.27 9.21
N PRO A 101 15.09 -6.39 7.94
CA PRO A 101 16.49 -6.50 7.62
C PRO A 101 17.26 -5.22 7.99
N ASN A 102 18.28 -5.38 8.83
CA ASN A 102 19.30 -4.38 9.14
C ASN A 102 20.49 -4.60 8.18
N TYR A 103 21.37 -3.61 8.00
CA TYR A 103 22.53 -3.75 7.11
C TYR A 103 23.78 -3.12 7.70
N LEU A 104 24.89 -3.85 7.63
CA LEU A 104 26.21 -3.28 7.86
C LEU A 104 26.73 -2.57 6.61
N THR A 105 27.57 -1.58 6.86
CA THR A 105 28.31 -0.82 5.85
C THR A 105 29.78 -0.74 6.25
N THR A 106 30.65 -0.26 5.35
CA THR A 106 32.07 0.00 5.64
C THR A 106 32.33 1.01 6.77
N ALA A 107 31.30 1.71 7.27
CA ALA A 107 31.41 2.59 8.43
C ALA A 107 31.34 1.86 9.78
N HIS A 108 31.04 0.56 9.80
CA HIS A 108 30.96 -0.24 11.03
C HIS A 108 32.31 -0.93 11.27
N GLY A 109 33.11 -0.37 12.18
CA GLY A 109 34.33 -1.00 12.69
C GLY A 109 34.05 -1.91 13.89
N ASP A 110 35.10 -2.48 14.47
CA ASP A 110 34.95 -3.41 15.60
C ASP A 110 34.32 -2.70 16.83
N THR A 111 34.59 -1.41 17.05
CA THR A 111 33.91 -0.58 18.09
C THR A 111 32.40 -0.52 17.91
N GLU A 112 31.90 -0.43 16.67
CA GLU A 112 30.46 -0.45 16.38
C GLU A 112 29.88 -1.86 16.55
N LEU A 113 30.64 -2.91 16.19
CA LEU A 113 30.22 -4.30 16.45
C LEU A 113 30.12 -4.59 17.94
N ASP A 114 31.08 -4.11 18.75
CA ASP A 114 31.09 -4.28 20.20
C ASP A 114 29.84 -3.67 20.82
N ARG A 115 29.49 -2.42 20.46
CA ARG A 115 28.24 -1.77 20.91
C ARG A 115 26.98 -2.52 20.49
N ILE A 116 26.96 -3.13 19.30
CA ILE A 116 25.82 -3.93 18.86
C ILE A 116 25.69 -5.18 19.74
N VAL A 117 26.78 -5.88 20.03
CA VAL A 117 26.77 -7.06 20.90
C VAL A 117 26.42 -6.70 22.33
N GLU A 118 26.99 -5.64 22.91
CA GLU A 118 26.63 -5.10 24.23
C GLU A 118 25.13 -4.75 24.32
N GLY A 119 24.55 -4.18 23.26
CA GLY A 119 23.11 -3.90 23.19
C GLY A 119 22.25 -5.16 23.16
N PHE A 120 22.67 -6.19 22.42
CA PHE A 120 22.00 -7.50 22.42
C PHE A 120 22.13 -8.19 23.79
N GLU A 121 23.29 -8.14 24.45
CA GLU A 121 23.51 -8.65 25.82
C GLU A 121 22.56 -7.97 26.80
N TYR A 122 22.44 -6.64 26.72
CA TYR A 122 21.50 -5.86 27.52
C TYR A 122 20.05 -6.31 27.27
N ALA A 123 19.61 -6.38 26.01
CA ALA A 123 18.24 -6.70 25.65
C ALA A 123 17.84 -8.13 26.05
N VAL A 124 18.70 -9.13 25.80
CA VAL A 124 18.51 -10.51 26.28
C VAL A 124 18.41 -10.53 27.81
N GLY A 125 19.30 -9.81 28.50
CA GLY A 125 19.32 -9.71 29.96
C GLY A 125 18.03 -9.11 30.54
N GLN A 126 17.46 -8.08 29.94
CA GLN A 126 16.17 -7.51 30.38
C GLN A 126 15.00 -8.46 30.11
N MET A 127 14.94 -9.05 28.92
CA MET A 127 13.90 -10.02 28.56
C MET A 127 13.84 -11.20 29.53
N LYS A 128 15.01 -11.74 29.93
CA LYS A 128 15.12 -12.82 30.93
C LYS A 128 14.73 -12.36 32.33
N ARG A 129 15.18 -11.19 32.79
CA ARG A 129 14.83 -10.65 34.12
C ARG A 129 13.34 -10.33 34.26
N GLY A 130 12.68 -9.97 33.17
CA GLY A 130 11.24 -9.68 33.14
C GLY A 130 10.33 -10.92 33.11
N GLY A 131 10.88 -12.13 32.98
CA GLY A 131 10.07 -13.36 32.83
C GLY A 131 9.39 -13.48 31.45
N PHE A 132 9.78 -12.66 30.47
CA PHE A 132 9.10 -12.58 29.17
C PHE A 132 9.35 -13.79 28.25
N LEU A 133 10.11 -14.79 28.69
CA LEU A 133 10.41 -16.02 27.92
C LEU A 133 9.64 -17.25 28.42
N ASP A 134 8.95 -17.16 29.56
CA ASP A 134 8.30 -18.32 30.19
C ASP A 134 6.98 -18.72 29.49
N ASP A 135 6.38 -17.79 28.74
CA ASP A 135 5.10 -17.96 28.05
C ASP A 135 5.32 -18.32 26.55
N VAL A 136 5.97 -19.47 26.33
CA VAL A 136 6.11 -20.07 24.99
C VAL A 136 4.74 -20.55 24.53
N ARG A 137 4.06 -19.75 23.71
CA ARG A 137 2.75 -20.14 23.16
C ARG A 137 2.90 -21.42 22.33
N PRO A 138 2.12 -22.48 22.62
CA PRO A 138 1.97 -23.58 21.69
C PRO A 138 1.42 -23.03 20.37
N THR A 139 1.93 -23.54 19.24
CA THR A 139 1.33 -23.28 17.92
C THR A 139 -0.16 -23.57 18.00
N ALA A 140 -1.00 -22.57 17.68
CA ALA A 140 -2.44 -22.68 17.81
C ALA A 140 -2.94 -23.95 17.10
N GLN A 141 -3.72 -24.78 17.82
CA GLN A 141 -4.21 -26.04 17.25
C GLN A 141 -5.00 -25.76 15.96
N LEU A 142 -4.60 -26.44 14.89
CA LEU A 142 -5.23 -26.39 13.57
C LEU A 142 -6.75 -26.56 13.66
N VAL A 143 -7.50 -25.46 13.55
CA VAL A 143 -8.98 -25.49 13.42
C VAL A 143 -9.36 -25.82 11.97
N THR A 144 -8.92 -26.99 11.50
CA THR A 144 -9.44 -27.58 10.26
C THR A 144 -10.80 -28.19 10.58
N LEU A 145 -11.88 -27.48 10.22
CA LEU A 145 -13.25 -27.90 10.54
C LEU A 145 -13.66 -29.18 9.80
N ALA A 146 -13.07 -29.41 8.63
CA ALA A 146 -13.04 -30.68 7.92
C ALA A 146 -11.91 -30.64 6.88
N SER A 147 -11.29 -31.78 6.63
CA SER A 147 -10.51 -32.05 5.42
C SER A 147 -11.15 -33.26 4.75
N ASP A 148 -11.45 -33.14 3.46
CA ASP A 148 -11.75 -34.27 2.60
C ASP A 148 -10.56 -34.55 1.67
N ARG A 149 -10.71 -35.47 0.70
CA ARG A 149 -9.61 -35.83 -0.22
C ARG A 149 -9.28 -34.75 -1.27
N THR A 150 -10.03 -33.65 -1.29
CA THR A 150 -10.03 -32.65 -2.36
C THR A 150 -9.93 -31.21 -1.86
N SER A 151 -10.28 -30.94 -0.60
CA SER A 151 -10.28 -29.60 -0.01
C SER A 151 -10.11 -29.61 1.51
N ILE A 152 -9.71 -28.46 2.05
CA ILE A 152 -9.80 -28.14 3.49
C ILE A 152 -10.85 -27.05 3.71
N THR A 153 -11.56 -27.09 4.84
CA THR A 153 -12.55 -26.08 5.22
C THR A 153 -12.14 -25.37 6.51
N VAL A 154 -12.08 -24.04 6.47
CA VAL A 154 -11.78 -23.16 7.61
C VAL A 154 -12.87 -22.08 7.75
N PRO A 155 -13.02 -21.44 8.93
CA PRO A 155 -13.84 -20.22 9.05
C PRO A 155 -13.36 -19.12 8.08
N SER A 156 -14.25 -18.27 7.60
CA SER A 156 -13.83 -16.97 7.04
C SER A 156 -13.43 -16.01 8.16
N THR A 157 -12.51 -15.08 7.89
CA THR A 157 -12.20 -13.95 8.80
C THR A 157 -13.35 -12.94 8.81
N GLU A 158 -13.35 -11.95 9.73
CA GLU A 158 -14.42 -10.93 9.70
C GLU A 158 -14.29 -10.01 8.47
N SER A 159 -13.08 -9.53 8.13
CA SER A 159 -12.86 -8.73 6.93
C SER A 159 -13.32 -9.45 5.64
N GLN A 160 -13.10 -10.77 5.56
CA GLN A 160 -13.63 -11.57 4.45
C GLN A 160 -15.17 -11.67 4.43
N ARG A 161 -15.83 -11.70 5.59
CA ARG A 161 -17.29 -11.63 5.66
C ARG A 161 -17.79 -10.26 5.24
N GLU A 162 -17.14 -9.17 5.63
CA GLU A 162 -17.48 -7.82 5.17
C GLU A 162 -17.46 -7.76 3.64
N VAL A 163 -16.38 -8.22 3.00
CA VAL A 163 -16.25 -8.29 1.53
C VAL A 163 -17.33 -9.18 0.91
N TRP A 164 -17.60 -10.36 1.49
CA TRP A 164 -18.64 -11.27 0.99
C TRP A 164 -20.05 -10.66 1.10
N LEU A 165 -20.37 -10.00 2.22
CA LEU A 165 -21.66 -9.33 2.43
C LEU A 165 -21.80 -8.15 1.44
N ALA A 166 -20.73 -7.40 1.22
CA ALA A 166 -20.69 -6.27 0.29
C ALA A 166 -20.94 -6.71 -1.18
N ASP A 167 -20.34 -7.81 -1.64
CA ASP A 167 -20.66 -8.45 -2.93
C ASP A 167 -22.14 -8.85 -3.01
N ARG A 168 -22.69 -9.42 -1.93
CA ARG A 168 -24.04 -10.01 -1.92
C ARG A 168 -25.18 -9.01 -1.88
N PHE A 169 -25.02 -7.85 -1.24
CA PHE A 169 -26.11 -6.91 -0.97
C PHE A 169 -26.21 -5.71 -1.91
N VAL A 170 -25.15 -5.36 -2.64
CA VAL A 170 -25.13 -4.21 -3.55
C VAL A 170 -24.91 -4.69 -4.98
N ALA A 171 -25.91 -4.46 -5.84
CA ALA A 171 -25.85 -4.91 -7.24
C ALA A 171 -24.64 -4.28 -7.96
N GLY A 172 -23.80 -5.13 -8.57
CA GLY A 172 -22.57 -4.72 -9.27
C GLY A 172 -21.33 -4.55 -8.39
N ASN A 173 -21.44 -4.65 -7.07
CA ASN A 173 -20.33 -4.39 -6.14
C ASN A 173 -19.21 -5.44 -6.19
N SER A 174 -19.48 -6.64 -6.71
CA SER A 174 -18.48 -7.66 -7.03
C SER A 174 -17.29 -7.09 -7.83
N LEU A 175 -17.55 -6.18 -8.78
CA LEU A 175 -16.50 -5.53 -9.58
C LEU A 175 -15.63 -4.54 -8.79
N ALA A 176 -16.14 -3.96 -7.70
CA ALA A 176 -15.38 -3.06 -6.85
C ALA A 176 -14.31 -3.78 -6.02
N TYR A 177 -14.39 -5.11 -5.92
CA TYR A 177 -13.40 -5.98 -5.27
C TYR A 177 -12.53 -6.76 -6.27
N ASN A 178 -12.52 -6.40 -7.55
CA ASN A 178 -11.52 -6.91 -8.49
C ASN A 178 -10.19 -6.15 -8.28
N GLU A 179 -9.14 -6.82 -7.82
CA GLU A 179 -7.77 -6.30 -7.83
C GLU A 179 -7.08 -6.73 -9.13
N GLY A 180 -6.70 -5.76 -9.96
CA GLY A 180 -6.07 -5.99 -11.26
C GLY A 180 -4.67 -5.40 -11.36
N LEU A 181 -3.76 -6.14 -11.99
CA LEU A 181 -2.39 -5.73 -12.28
C LEU A 181 -2.02 -6.05 -13.72
N LEU A 182 -1.46 -5.06 -14.42
CA LEU A 182 -0.94 -5.20 -15.78
C LEU A 182 0.58 -5.19 -15.78
N LEU A 183 1.18 -6.37 -15.94
CA LEU A 183 2.63 -6.52 -16.03
C LEU A 183 3.13 -6.27 -17.45
N THR A 184 4.17 -5.43 -17.56
CA THR A 184 4.93 -5.21 -18.79
C THR A 184 6.10 -6.18 -18.85
N LEU A 185 6.07 -7.09 -19.82
CA LEU A 185 7.10 -8.10 -20.05
C LEU A 185 7.83 -7.74 -21.35
N ASP A 186 8.98 -7.08 -21.23
CA ASP A 186 9.79 -6.66 -22.37
C ASP A 186 11.05 -7.56 -22.48
N GLY A 187 11.19 -8.26 -23.61
CA GLY A 187 12.17 -9.31 -23.85
C GLY A 187 11.56 -10.52 -24.56
N ALA A 188 12.41 -11.49 -24.89
CA ALA A 188 11.91 -12.82 -25.30
C ALA A 188 11.24 -13.48 -24.09
N LEU A 189 10.01 -13.98 -24.28
CA LEU A 189 9.22 -14.65 -23.25
C LEU A 189 9.23 -16.16 -23.50
N ASP A 190 9.56 -16.93 -22.48
CA ASP A 190 9.35 -18.38 -22.46
C ASP A 190 7.95 -18.62 -21.87
N GLU A 191 6.97 -18.87 -22.74
CA GLU A 191 5.57 -19.04 -22.31
C GLU A 191 5.36 -20.30 -21.46
N ASP A 192 6.16 -21.35 -21.65
CA ASP A 192 6.09 -22.58 -20.84
C ASP A 192 6.69 -22.35 -19.45
N ALA A 193 7.78 -21.60 -19.35
CA ALA A 193 8.32 -21.16 -18.07
C ALA A 193 7.35 -20.21 -17.32
N LEU A 194 6.64 -19.34 -18.05
CA LEU A 194 5.60 -18.49 -17.46
C LEU A 194 4.41 -19.32 -16.94
N ARG A 195 3.90 -20.26 -17.75
CA ARG A 195 2.82 -21.18 -17.32
C ARG A 195 3.23 -21.99 -16.09
N HIS A 196 4.44 -22.53 -16.08
CA HIS A 196 4.98 -23.26 -14.93
C HIS A 196 5.08 -22.37 -13.68
N ALA A 197 5.55 -21.13 -13.82
CA ALA A 197 5.67 -20.21 -12.69
C ALA A 197 4.29 -19.82 -12.12
N LEU A 198 3.32 -19.50 -12.98
CA LEU A 198 1.94 -19.18 -12.55
C LEU A 198 1.26 -20.38 -11.88
N GLN A 199 1.37 -21.58 -12.45
CA GLN A 199 0.86 -22.81 -11.82
C GLN A 199 1.50 -23.05 -10.44
N THR A 200 2.83 -22.84 -10.32
CA THR A 200 3.55 -22.97 -9.05
C THR A 200 2.99 -22.03 -7.98
N LEU A 201 2.62 -20.79 -8.33
CA LEU A 201 1.99 -19.86 -7.38
C LEU A 201 0.60 -20.33 -6.92
N LEU A 202 -0.22 -20.85 -7.84
CA LEU A 202 -1.53 -21.42 -7.51
C LEU A 202 -1.40 -22.63 -6.57
N ASP A 203 -0.43 -23.51 -6.82
CA ASP A 203 -0.19 -24.70 -6.00
C ASP A 203 0.46 -24.37 -4.64
N ARG A 204 1.24 -23.29 -4.57
CA ARG A 204 1.95 -22.83 -3.37
C ARG A 204 1.06 -22.05 -2.39
N HIS A 205 0.18 -21.18 -2.89
CA HIS A 205 -0.61 -20.27 -2.04
C HIS A 205 -2.03 -20.77 -1.85
N GLU A 206 -2.39 -21.16 -0.62
CA GLU A 206 -3.72 -21.70 -0.30
C GLU A 206 -4.86 -20.75 -0.69
N SER A 207 -4.73 -19.45 -0.39
CA SER A 207 -5.83 -18.48 -0.59
C SER A 207 -6.26 -18.36 -2.05
N LEU A 208 -5.35 -18.53 -3.02
CA LEU A 208 -5.66 -18.46 -4.45
C LEU A 208 -6.60 -19.58 -4.94
N ARG A 209 -6.71 -20.67 -4.17
CA ARG A 209 -7.62 -21.81 -4.40
C ARG A 209 -8.88 -21.76 -3.51
N ALA A 210 -9.09 -20.65 -2.79
CA ALA A 210 -10.21 -20.51 -1.88
C ALA A 210 -11.50 -20.06 -2.58
N ARG A 211 -12.63 -20.57 -2.07
CA ARG A 211 -14.00 -20.17 -2.42
C ARG A 211 -14.88 -20.20 -1.17
N PHE A 212 -15.96 -19.44 -1.17
CA PHE A 212 -16.83 -19.25 -0.01
C PHE A 212 -17.97 -20.27 0.05
N SER A 213 -18.35 -20.64 1.28
CA SER A 213 -19.63 -21.31 1.54
C SER A 213 -20.82 -20.44 1.11
N ARG A 214 -22.00 -21.05 0.95
CA ARG A 214 -23.24 -20.36 0.53
C ARG A 214 -23.65 -19.20 1.45
N ASP A 215 -23.22 -19.23 2.70
CA ASP A 215 -23.50 -18.25 3.75
C ASP A 215 -22.30 -17.31 4.06
N GLY A 216 -21.18 -17.45 3.33
CA GLY A 216 -19.97 -16.63 3.54
C GLY A 216 -19.20 -16.93 4.82
N ARG A 217 -19.65 -17.89 5.65
CA ARG A 217 -19.10 -18.17 7.00
C ARG A 217 -17.86 -19.06 6.99
N ARG A 218 -17.54 -19.69 5.86
CA ARG A 218 -16.41 -20.61 5.70
C ARG A 218 -15.73 -20.37 4.35
N LEU A 219 -14.41 -20.57 4.34
CA LEU A 219 -13.66 -20.84 3.12
C LEU A 219 -13.55 -22.35 2.92
N VAL A 220 -13.70 -22.76 1.67
CA VAL A 220 -13.29 -24.06 1.16
C VAL A 220 -12.06 -23.78 0.30
N ILE A 221 -10.93 -24.35 0.66
CA ILE A 221 -9.66 -24.23 -0.05
C ILE A 221 -9.44 -25.55 -0.76
N ASP A 222 -9.57 -25.53 -2.09
CA ASP A 222 -9.35 -26.73 -2.90
C ASP A 222 -7.84 -27.06 -2.96
N HIS A 223 -7.47 -28.35 -2.97
CA HIS A 223 -6.07 -28.75 -2.94
C HIS A 223 -5.29 -28.39 -4.22
N HIS A 224 -5.98 -28.26 -5.35
CA HIS A 224 -5.38 -27.95 -6.64
C HIS A 224 -6.32 -27.08 -7.48
N LEU A 225 -5.72 -26.23 -8.31
CA LEU A 225 -6.38 -25.44 -9.32
C LEU A 225 -5.49 -25.46 -10.57
N GLU A 226 -6.04 -25.93 -11.69
CA GLU A 226 -5.36 -25.86 -12.97
C GLU A 226 -5.31 -24.40 -13.48
N LEU A 227 -4.15 -23.98 -13.98
CA LEU A 227 -3.94 -22.67 -14.57
C LEU A 227 -4.73 -22.51 -15.87
N ASP A 228 -5.69 -21.59 -15.88
CA ASP A 228 -6.19 -20.96 -17.11
C ASP A 228 -5.34 -19.73 -17.46
N LEU A 229 -4.77 -19.73 -18.66
CA LEU A 229 -4.00 -18.62 -19.23
C LEU A 229 -4.30 -18.50 -20.73
N PRO A 230 -5.39 -17.79 -21.11
CA PRO A 230 -5.65 -17.41 -22.49
C PRO A 230 -4.53 -16.51 -23.04
N VAL A 231 -4.19 -16.71 -24.31
CA VAL A 231 -3.20 -15.91 -25.03
C VAL A 231 -3.87 -15.15 -26.17
N HIS A 232 -3.76 -13.82 -26.14
CA HIS A 232 -4.32 -12.90 -27.12
C HIS A 232 -3.19 -12.38 -28.01
N ASP A 233 -3.11 -12.86 -29.25
CA ASP A 233 -2.10 -12.37 -30.19
C ASP A 233 -2.56 -11.05 -30.85
N LEU A 234 -1.92 -9.96 -30.44
CA LEU A 234 -2.13 -8.60 -30.96
C LEU A 234 -0.93 -8.15 -31.82
N SER A 235 -0.02 -9.07 -32.17
CA SER A 235 1.21 -8.74 -32.91
C SER A 235 0.94 -8.29 -34.33
N GLY A 236 -0.10 -8.82 -34.99
CA GLY A 236 -0.48 -8.45 -36.36
C GLY A 236 -1.18 -7.08 -36.52
N LEU A 237 -1.48 -6.36 -35.43
CA LEU A 237 -2.23 -5.08 -35.47
C LEU A 237 -1.32 -3.85 -35.66
N GLY A 238 -1.87 -2.75 -36.17
CA GLY A 238 -1.19 -1.45 -36.11
C GLY A 238 -1.07 -0.94 -34.67
N GLU A 239 -0.05 -0.12 -34.34
CA GLU A 239 0.23 0.28 -32.92
C GLU A 239 -0.98 0.95 -32.24
N ALA A 240 -1.76 1.76 -32.95
CA ALA A 240 -2.97 2.40 -32.42
C ALA A 240 -4.10 1.37 -32.16
N GLU A 241 -4.32 0.44 -33.09
CA GLU A 241 -5.33 -0.63 -32.97
C GLU A 241 -4.96 -1.62 -31.87
N ARG A 242 -3.66 -1.95 -31.76
CA ARG A 242 -3.06 -2.77 -30.71
C ARG A 242 -3.24 -2.15 -29.33
N THR A 243 -3.00 -0.84 -29.21
CA THR A 243 -3.21 -0.09 -27.95
C THR A 243 -4.69 -0.17 -27.54
N ALA A 244 -5.60 0.18 -28.45
CA ALA A 244 -7.03 0.10 -28.19
C ALA A 244 -7.53 -1.34 -27.93
N ALA A 245 -6.90 -2.35 -28.52
CA ALA A 245 -7.21 -3.77 -28.26
C ALA A 245 -6.75 -4.22 -26.88
N LEU A 246 -5.57 -3.78 -26.43
CA LEU A 246 -5.07 -4.02 -25.08
C LEU A 246 -5.94 -3.32 -24.02
N GLU A 247 -6.35 -2.07 -24.27
CA GLU A 247 -7.28 -1.33 -23.41
C GLU A 247 -8.62 -2.08 -23.27
N ARG A 248 -9.22 -2.51 -24.39
CA ARG A 248 -10.46 -3.32 -24.36
C ARG A 248 -10.27 -4.63 -23.59
N LEU A 249 -9.16 -5.34 -23.77
CA LEU A 249 -8.88 -6.56 -23.01
C LEU A 249 -8.81 -6.29 -21.50
N CYS A 250 -8.17 -5.19 -21.09
CA CYS A 250 -8.12 -4.79 -19.68
C CYS A 250 -9.51 -4.44 -19.14
N ASP A 251 -10.31 -3.66 -19.88
CA ASP A 251 -11.67 -3.28 -19.50
C ASP A 251 -12.61 -4.49 -19.42
N GLU A 252 -12.51 -5.42 -20.38
CA GLU A 252 -13.28 -6.66 -20.42
C GLU A 252 -12.92 -7.57 -19.25
N GLU A 253 -11.63 -7.80 -18.98
CA GLU A 253 -11.20 -8.68 -17.89
C GLU A 253 -11.46 -8.12 -16.49
N MET A 254 -11.32 -6.79 -16.31
CA MET A 254 -11.71 -6.11 -15.07
C MET A 254 -13.21 -6.00 -14.89
N GLY A 255 -13.98 -5.91 -15.99
CA GLY A 255 -15.45 -5.88 -16.01
C GLY A 255 -16.11 -7.25 -15.79
N ARG A 256 -15.34 -8.35 -15.72
CA ARG A 256 -15.84 -9.69 -15.40
C ARG A 256 -15.89 -9.90 -13.88
N THR A 257 -17.08 -10.18 -13.35
CA THR A 257 -17.28 -10.55 -11.94
C THR A 257 -16.67 -11.91 -11.61
N PHE A 258 -16.56 -12.23 -10.32
CA PHE A 258 -16.24 -13.57 -9.82
C PHE A 258 -17.46 -14.17 -9.11
N ASP A 259 -17.69 -15.48 -9.25
CA ASP A 259 -18.63 -16.20 -8.38
C ASP A 259 -17.88 -16.69 -7.14
N LEU A 260 -17.98 -15.92 -6.05
CA LEU A 260 -17.36 -16.20 -4.75
C LEU A 260 -17.60 -17.64 -4.25
N ARG A 261 -18.67 -18.32 -4.67
CA ARG A 261 -19.02 -19.68 -4.22
C ARG A 261 -18.48 -20.80 -5.11
N ARG A 262 -18.18 -20.50 -6.37
CA ARG A 262 -17.68 -21.47 -7.36
C ARG A 262 -16.18 -21.36 -7.57
N GLY A 263 -15.64 -20.15 -7.58
CA GLY A 263 -14.26 -19.91 -8.01
C GLY A 263 -14.01 -20.26 -9.48
N PRO A 264 -12.73 -20.26 -9.91
CA PRO A 264 -11.59 -19.73 -9.17
C PRO A 264 -11.74 -18.22 -8.95
N LEU A 265 -11.14 -17.69 -7.88
CA LEU A 265 -11.18 -16.26 -7.52
C LEU A 265 -9.96 -15.48 -8.01
N ILE A 266 -9.29 -16.03 -9.02
CA ILE A 266 -8.14 -15.49 -9.73
C ILE A 266 -8.25 -15.85 -11.23
N ARG A 267 -7.76 -14.95 -12.10
CA ARG A 267 -7.65 -15.12 -13.56
C ARG A 267 -6.37 -14.48 -14.08
N PHE A 268 -5.91 -14.97 -15.22
CA PHE A 268 -4.77 -14.42 -15.95
C PHE A 268 -5.13 -14.23 -17.42
N ALA A 269 -4.45 -13.31 -18.12
CA ALA A 269 -4.49 -13.24 -19.58
C ALA A 269 -3.16 -12.71 -20.12
N LEU A 270 -2.61 -13.34 -21.16
CA LEU A 270 -1.37 -12.90 -21.80
C LEU A 270 -1.67 -12.26 -23.15
N ALA A 271 -1.35 -10.98 -23.35
CA ALA A 271 -1.39 -10.33 -24.64
C ALA A 271 0.01 -10.25 -25.25
N ARG A 272 0.20 -10.84 -26.44
CA ARG A 272 1.42 -10.73 -27.24
C ARG A 272 1.32 -9.48 -28.12
N LEU A 273 2.21 -8.51 -27.92
CA LEU A 273 2.23 -7.24 -28.65
C LEU A 273 3.20 -7.28 -29.84
N ASP A 274 4.31 -8.00 -29.70
CA ASP A 274 5.21 -8.49 -30.75
C ASP A 274 6.14 -9.58 -30.16
N GLU A 275 7.13 -10.04 -30.92
CA GLU A 275 8.12 -11.05 -30.49
C GLU A 275 8.84 -10.73 -29.17
N ARG A 276 8.87 -9.46 -28.75
CA ARG A 276 9.64 -8.97 -27.59
C ARG A 276 8.84 -8.11 -26.63
N ARG A 277 7.55 -7.92 -26.85
CA ARG A 277 6.66 -7.14 -25.96
C ARG A 277 5.43 -7.97 -25.65
N HIS A 278 5.22 -8.25 -24.38
CA HIS A 278 4.05 -8.96 -23.88
C HIS A 278 3.43 -8.20 -22.71
N ARG A 279 2.16 -8.46 -22.44
CA ARG A 279 1.45 -7.93 -21.28
C ARG A 279 0.74 -9.07 -20.57
N LEU A 280 1.03 -9.25 -19.29
CA LEU A 280 0.35 -10.24 -18.47
C LEU A 280 -0.62 -9.51 -17.53
N LEU A 281 -1.90 -9.77 -17.72
CA LEU A 281 -2.96 -9.38 -16.79
C LEU A 281 -3.00 -10.43 -15.68
N PHE A 282 -2.95 -9.96 -14.44
CA PHE A 282 -3.21 -10.72 -13.23
C PHE A 282 -4.44 -10.08 -12.58
N ILE A 283 -5.49 -10.84 -12.30
CA ILE A 283 -6.71 -10.31 -11.66
C ILE A 283 -7.19 -11.30 -10.61
N ALA A 284 -7.36 -10.82 -9.37
CA ALA A 284 -7.91 -11.61 -8.28
C ALA A 284 -9.06 -10.88 -7.61
N HIS A 285 -9.97 -11.62 -6.97
CA HIS A 285 -10.94 -11.02 -6.07
C HIS A 285 -10.26 -10.68 -4.75
N HIS A 286 -10.50 -9.48 -4.22
CA HIS A 286 -9.86 -8.96 -3.01
C HIS A 286 -10.13 -9.81 -1.76
N ALA A 287 -11.07 -10.76 -1.82
CA ALA A 287 -11.35 -11.73 -0.75
C ALA A 287 -10.30 -12.86 -0.62
N VAL A 288 -9.43 -13.04 -1.62
CA VAL A 288 -8.35 -14.06 -1.66
C VAL A 288 -6.95 -13.49 -1.93
N CYS A 289 -6.86 -12.18 -2.14
CA CYS A 289 -5.61 -11.47 -2.41
C CYS A 289 -5.73 -10.04 -1.86
N ASP A 290 -4.63 -9.46 -1.45
CA ASP A 290 -4.52 -8.05 -1.10
C ASP A 290 -3.26 -7.42 -1.71
N GLY A 291 -3.14 -6.10 -1.60
CA GLY A 291 -1.98 -5.36 -2.12
C GLY A 291 -0.62 -5.81 -1.56
N TRP A 292 -0.58 -6.46 -0.38
CA TRP A 292 0.65 -7.05 0.17
C TRP A 292 0.96 -8.39 -0.52
N SER A 293 -0.05 -9.25 -0.64
CA SER A 293 -0.01 -10.50 -1.37
C SER A 293 0.47 -10.31 -2.81
N GLY A 294 0.04 -9.24 -3.48
CA GLY A 294 0.51 -8.88 -4.81
C GLY A 294 2.03 -8.70 -4.90
N ALA A 295 2.67 -8.10 -3.89
CA ALA A 295 4.13 -7.93 -3.87
C ALA A 295 4.88 -9.27 -3.67
N VAL A 296 4.36 -10.17 -2.84
CA VAL A 296 4.88 -11.53 -2.66
C VAL A 296 4.78 -12.31 -3.99
N LEU A 297 3.59 -12.35 -4.58
CA LEU A 297 3.31 -13.08 -5.82
C LEU A 297 4.19 -12.63 -6.99
N LEU A 298 4.45 -11.32 -7.11
CA LEU A 298 5.35 -10.80 -8.15
C LEU A 298 6.82 -11.18 -7.93
N THR A 299 7.26 -11.18 -6.68
CA THR A 299 8.63 -11.55 -6.31
C THR A 299 8.87 -13.03 -6.59
N GLU A 300 7.93 -13.88 -6.19
CA GLU A 300 7.99 -15.31 -6.45
C GLU A 300 7.79 -15.65 -7.94
N LEU A 301 6.90 -14.96 -8.66
CA LEU A 301 6.74 -15.12 -10.12
C LEU A 301 8.07 -14.93 -10.85
N GLY A 302 8.79 -13.85 -10.53
CA GLY A 302 10.10 -13.57 -11.11
C GLY A 302 11.15 -14.62 -10.75
N ALA A 303 11.16 -15.10 -9.50
CA ALA A 303 12.08 -16.14 -9.04
C ALA A 303 11.83 -17.49 -9.73
N VAL A 304 10.58 -17.98 -9.74
CA VAL A 304 10.23 -19.28 -10.34
C VAL A 304 10.41 -19.26 -11.85
N TYR A 305 10.00 -18.18 -12.53
CA TYR A 305 10.24 -18.01 -13.96
C TYR A 305 11.75 -18.06 -14.30
N SER A 306 12.57 -17.31 -13.57
CA SER A 306 14.02 -17.24 -13.81
C SER A 306 14.72 -18.57 -13.53
N ALA A 307 14.32 -19.28 -12.48
CA ALA A 307 14.81 -20.62 -12.19
C ALA A 307 14.45 -21.60 -13.32
N ARG A 308 13.18 -21.59 -13.77
CA ARG A 308 12.69 -22.47 -14.83
C ARG A 308 13.41 -22.24 -16.17
N VAL A 309 13.57 -20.97 -16.59
CA VAL A 309 14.33 -20.60 -17.81
C VAL A 309 15.80 -21.02 -17.73
N THR A 310 16.40 -21.01 -16.53
CA THR A 310 17.81 -21.40 -16.34
C THR A 310 18.01 -22.90 -16.03
N GLY A 311 16.95 -23.70 -16.07
CA GLY A 311 17.01 -25.14 -15.78
C GLY A 311 17.29 -25.48 -14.31
N ARG A 312 16.98 -24.57 -13.39
CA ARG A 312 17.21 -24.70 -11.94
C ARG A 312 15.89 -24.86 -11.19
N ALA A 313 15.96 -25.36 -9.96
CA ALA A 313 14.86 -25.23 -9.01
C ALA A 313 14.80 -23.79 -8.47
N ALA A 314 13.61 -23.33 -8.11
CA ALA A 314 13.44 -22.07 -7.39
C ALA A 314 13.65 -22.32 -5.90
N GLU A 315 14.60 -21.60 -5.29
CA GLU A 315 14.83 -21.62 -3.86
C GLU A 315 13.86 -20.62 -3.21
N LEU A 316 12.72 -21.13 -2.73
CA LEU A 316 11.72 -20.39 -1.97
C LEU A 316 11.47 -21.11 -0.65
N ASP A 317 11.48 -20.38 0.46
CA ASP A 317 11.10 -20.89 1.77
C ASP A 317 9.66 -21.43 1.78
N PRO A 318 9.25 -22.30 2.71
CA PRO A 318 7.85 -22.73 2.82
C PRO A 318 6.89 -21.54 2.95
N ALA A 319 5.86 -21.50 2.10
CA ALA A 319 4.84 -20.45 2.18
C ALA A 319 3.99 -20.61 3.45
N PRO A 320 3.70 -19.52 4.20
CA PRO A 320 2.71 -19.55 5.27
C PRO A 320 1.33 -19.98 4.74
N ARG A 321 0.61 -20.78 5.53
CA ARG A 321 -0.70 -21.31 5.16
C ARG A 321 -1.81 -20.36 5.61
N TYR A 322 -2.78 -20.09 4.73
CA TYR A 322 -3.90 -19.21 5.08
C TYR A 322 -4.81 -19.86 6.13
N ALA A 323 -4.90 -21.19 6.16
CA ALA A 323 -5.58 -21.92 7.22
C ALA A 323 -4.97 -21.65 8.62
N ASP A 324 -3.64 -21.48 8.70
CA ASP A 324 -2.93 -21.28 9.96
C ASP A 324 -3.08 -19.82 10.43
N TYR A 325 -3.05 -18.85 9.51
CA TYR A 325 -3.42 -17.45 9.78
C TYR A 325 -4.80 -17.30 10.42
N VAL A 326 -5.82 -17.95 9.84
CA VAL A 326 -7.20 -17.93 10.39
C VAL A 326 -7.25 -18.52 11.82
N ALA A 327 -6.45 -19.55 12.12
CA ALA A 327 -6.38 -20.11 13.47
C ALA A 327 -5.71 -19.14 14.46
N VAL A 328 -4.62 -18.48 14.05
CA VAL A 328 -3.89 -17.49 14.87
C VAL A 328 -4.75 -16.24 15.14
N GLU A 329 -5.38 -15.66 14.12
CA GLU A 329 -6.27 -14.48 14.26
C GLU A 329 -7.41 -14.78 15.25
N ARG A 330 -8.09 -15.92 15.09
CA ARG A 330 -9.17 -16.33 15.98
C ARG A 330 -8.71 -16.52 17.43
N HIS A 331 -7.60 -17.21 17.63
CA HIS A 331 -7.04 -17.42 18.96
C HIS A 331 -6.60 -16.09 19.60
N PHE A 332 -6.07 -15.16 18.81
CA PHE A 332 -5.74 -13.81 19.27
C PHE A 332 -6.98 -13.06 19.76
N LEU A 333 -8.05 -13.03 18.95
CA LEU A 333 -9.32 -12.36 19.29
C LEU A 333 -10.01 -12.95 20.54
N GLU A 334 -9.85 -14.25 20.79
CA GLU A 334 -10.38 -14.95 21.97
C GLU A 334 -9.47 -14.81 23.21
N SER A 335 -8.28 -14.20 23.08
CA SER A 335 -7.30 -14.05 24.17
C SER A 335 -7.49 -12.77 25.00
N PRO A 336 -6.92 -12.70 26.23
CA PRO A 336 -6.94 -11.47 27.05
C PRO A 336 -6.31 -10.25 26.36
N VAL A 337 -5.31 -10.47 25.50
CA VAL A 337 -4.67 -9.40 24.71
C VAL A 337 -5.62 -8.86 23.63
N GLY A 338 -6.29 -9.75 22.90
CA GLY A 338 -7.33 -9.36 21.93
C GLY A 338 -8.49 -8.61 22.59
N GLN A 339 -8.89 -9.03 23.79
CA GLN A 339 -9.88 -8.32 24.59
C GLN A 339 -9.41 -6.91 25.01
N ALA A 340 -8.16 -6.74 25.41
CA ALA A 340 -7.59 -5.42 25.70
C ALA A 340 -7.55 -4.50 24.46
N HIS A 341 -7.22 -5.05 23.28
CA HIS A 341 -7.28 -4.31 22.01
C HIS A 341 -8.71 -3.86 21.69
N ARG A 342 -9.70 -4.73 21.91
CA ARG A 342 -11.12 -4.42 21.73
C ARG A 342 -11.58 -3.31 22.68
N GLU A 343 -11.22 -3.39 23.96
CA GLU A 343 -11.51 -2.35 24.96
C GLU A 343 -10.87 -1.00 24.64
N TYR A 344 -9.62 -0.99 24.15
CA TYR A 344 -8.98 0.22 23.63
C TYR A 344 -9.82 0.86 22.52
N TRP A 345 -10.22 0.11 21.49
CA TRP A 345 -10.97 0.66 20.36
C TRP A 345 -12.37 1.13 20.75
N LEU A 346 -13.09 0.37 21.58
CA LEU A 346 -14.38 0.79 22.11
C LEU A 346 -14.26 2.13 22.86
N LYS A 347 -13.21 2.31 23.67
CA LYS A 347 -12.93 3.57 24.36
C LYS A 347 -12.62 4.73 23.40
N GLN A 348 -11.81 4.50 22.36
CA GLN A 348 -11.46 5.55 21.39
C GLN A 348 -12.65 6.00 20.53
N LEU A 349 -13.64 5.13 20.32
CA LEU A 349 -14.73 5.33 19.38
C LEU A 349 -16.11 5.53 20.03
N HIS A 350 -16.24 5.45 21.36
CA HIS A 350 -17.52 5.56 22.07
C HIS A 350 -18.33 6.84 21.76
N ASP A 351 -17.63 7.94 21.48
CA ASP A 351 -18.19 9.23 21.08
C ASP A 351 -17.73 9.65 19.67
N ALA A 352 -17.44 8.69 18.79
CA ALA A 352 -16.91 8.97 17.45
C ALA A 352 -17.83 9.93 16.65
N PRO A 353 -17.25 10.93 15.96
CA PRO A 353 -18.01 11.82 15.08
C PRO A 353 -18.61 11.05 13.91
N GLN A 354 -19.63 11.63 13.28
CA GLN A 354 -20.11 11.13 11.99
C GLN A 354 -19.00 11.28 10.92
N PRO A 355 -18.87 10.34 9.96
CA PRO A 355 -17.87 10.41 8.91
C PRO A 355 -17.89 11.76 8.17
N PRO A 356 -16.71 12.33 7.85
CA PRO A 356 -16.63 13.69 7.33
C PRO A 356 -17.34 13.82 5.98
N GLN A 357 -18.34 14.72 5.91
CA GLN A 357 -19.13 14.91 4.69
C GLN A 357 -18.50 15.96 3.79
N LEU A 358 -17.72 15.50 2.80
CA LEU A 358 -17.29 16.37 1.71
C LEU A 358 -18.51 16.86 0.92
N PRO A 359 -18.56 18.15 0.52
CA PRO A 359 -19.65 18.68 -0.30
C PRO A 359 -19.65 18.02 -1.68
N PRO A 360 -20.72 17.31 -2.07
CA PRO A 360 -20.73 16.59 -3.35
C PRO A 360 -21.06 17.55 -4.51
N ASP A 361 -20.41 17.36 -5.66
CA ASP A 361 -20.70 18.14 -6.88
C ASP A 361 -22.14 17.94 -7.40
N ARG A 362 -22.82 16.87 -6.95
CA ARG A 362 -24.16 16.46 -7.38
C ARG A 362 -24.91 15.86 -6.20
N SER A 363 -26.22 16.10 -6.12
CA SER A 363 -27.08 15.40 -5.15
C SER A 363 -27.03 13.88 -5.39
N PRO A 364 -26.96 13.05 -4.33
CA PRO A 364 -27.04 11.59 -4.47
C PRO A 364 -28.31 11.17 -5.24
N GLY A 365 -28.13 10.29 -6.24
CA GLY A 365 -29.23 9.70 -6.98
C GLY A 365 -30.00 8.65 -6.14
N PRO A 366 -31.21 8.25 -6.57
CA PRO A 366 -31.97 7.19 -5.90
C PRO A 366 -31.33 5.80 -6.02
N ASP A 367 -30.50 5.62 -7.04
CA ASP A 367 -29.56 4.52 -7.20
C ASP A 367 -28.24 5.15 -7.67
N PRO A 368 -27.21 5.26 -6.82
CA PRO A 368 -25.94 5.85 -7.20
C PRO A 368 -25.13 4.94 -8.14
N GLY A 369 -25.45 3.64 -8.20
CA GLY A 369 -24.56 2.61 -8.71
C GLY A 369 -23.19 2.64 -8.00
N LEU A 370 -22.21 2.00 -8.63
CA LEU A 370 -20.79 2.15 -8.29
C LEU A 370 -20.07 2.67 -9.53
N SER A 371 -19.53 3.89 -9.40
CA SER A 371 -18.77 4.55 -10.46
C SER A 371 -17.58 5.23 -9.79
N ALA A 372 -16.39 4.75 -10.12
CA ALA A 372 -15.12 5.28 -9.62
C ALA A 372 -14.35 5.91 -10.76
N ALA A 373 -13.60 6.97 -10.46
CA ALA A 373 -12.60 7.54 -11.36
C ALA A 373 -11.29 7.64 -10.58
N ARG A 374 -10.19 7.25 -11.23
CA ARG A 374 -8.84 7.37 -10.67
C ARG A 374 -8.18 8.64 -11.20
N VAL A 375 -7.55 9.41 -10.30
CA VAL A 375 -6.75 10.59 -10.65
C VAL A 375 -5.38 10.42 -10.03
N ASP A 376 -4.39 10.08 -10.86
CA ASP A 376 -3.00 9.96 -10.43
C ASP A 376 -2.30 11.33 -10.51
N VAL A 377 -1.82 11.81 -9.35
CA VAL A 377 -1.03 13.05 -9.26
C VAL A 377 0.39 12.70 -8.81
N PRO A 378 1.41 12.83 -9.68
CA PRO A 378 2.79 12.62 -9.27
C PRO A 378 3.22 13.74 -8.31
N VAL A 379 3.91 13.37 -7.21
CA VAL A 379 4.47 14.31 -6.24
C VAL A 379 5.97 14.43 -6.48
N ASP A 380 6.47 15.66 -6.60
CA ASP A 380 7.88 15.92 -6.88
C ASP A 380 8.82 15.29 -5.85
N ALA A 381 9.90 14.64 -6.31
CA ALA A 381 10.86 13.97 -5.45
C ALA A 381 11.53 14.91 -4.43
N GLU A 382 11.75 16.19 -4.79
CA GLU A 382 12.23 17.22 -3.86
C GLU A 382 11.21 17.48 -2.74
N LEU A 383 9.92 17.58 -3.07
CA LEU A 383 8.85 17.76 -2.09
C LEU A 383 8.76 16.54 -1.16
N VAL A 384 8.79 15.33 -1.69
CA VAL A 384 8.84 14.09 -0.87
C VAL A 384 10.05 14.07 0.05
N THR A 385 11.22 14.51 -0.42
CA THR A 385 12.45 14.60 0.39
C THR A 385 12.28 15.60 1.55
N ARG A 386 11.71 16.78 1.29
CA ARG A 386 11.43 17.78 2.33
C ARG A 386 10.37 17.30 3.33
N LEU A 387 9.34 16.58 2.88
CA LEU A 387 8.31 16.00 3.74
C LEU A 387 8.89 14.89 4.65
N ARG A 388 9.80 14.05 4.13
CA ARG A 388 10.55 13.07 4.96
C ARG A 388 11.44 13.77 5.99
N ALA A 389 12.12 14.84 5.61
CA ALA A 389 12.95 15.62 6.54
C ALA A 389 12.12 16.29 7.64
N LEU A 390 10.95 16.85 7.28
CA LEU A 390 9.99 17.41 8.24
C LEU A 390 9.49 16.35 9.23
N GLY A 391 9.02 15.20 8.73
CA GLY A 391 8.60 14.09 9.60
C GLY A 391 9.71 13.67 10.55
N SER A 392 10.91 13.41 10.01
CA SER A 392 12.09 13.01 10.80
C SER A 392 12.45 14.01 11.89
N ALA A 393 12.42 15.32 11.61
CA ALA A 393 12.68 16.38 12.58
C ALA A 393 11.70 16.40 13.77
N HIS A 394 10.49 15.84 13.60
CA HIS A 394 9.48 15.67 14.65
C HIS A 394 9.33 14.19 15.10
N GLY A 395 10.27 13.32 14.74
CA GLY A 395 10.26 11.89 15.08
C GLY A 395 9.09 11.11 14.47
N ALA A 396 8.51 11.59 13.37
CA ALA A 396 7.33 11.04 12.71
C ALA A 396 7.69 10.41 11.35
N SER A 397 6.92 9.39 10.95
CA SER A 397 7.07 8.76 9.63
C SER A 397 6.50 9.63 8.51
N LEU A 398 6.89 9.38 7.26
CA LEU A 398 6.27 10.04 6.10
C LEU A 398 4.75 9.80 6.05
N VAL A 399 4.28 8.63 6.48
CA VAL A 399 2.85 8.32 6.57
C VAL A 399 2.16 9.26 7.56
N ALA A 400 2.70 9.42 8.77
CA ALA A 400 2.17 10.38 9.75
C ALA A 400 2.17 11.82 9.22
N THR A 401 3.25 12.26 8.55
CA THR A 401 3.33 13.60 7.94
C THR A 401 2.29 13.83 6.85
N MET A 402 2.11 12.87 5.94
CA MET A 402 1.11 12.94 4.87
C MET A 402 -0.31 12.88 5.42
N LEU A 403 -0.55 12.02 6.42
CA LEU A 403 -1.84 11.85 7.07
C LEU A 403 -2.25 13.09 7.89
N THR A 404 -1.28 13.77 8.51
CA THR A 404 -1.51 15.09 9.15
C THR A 404 -1.97 16.13 8.13
N GLY A 405 -1.29 16.20 6.97
CA GLY A 405 -1.68 17.10 5.88
C GLY A 405 -3.05 16.77 5.28
N PHE A 406 -3.39 15.48 5.18
CA PHE A 406 -4.69 14.99 4.72
C PHE A 406 -5.81 15.31 5.73
N ALA A 407 -5.57 15.10 7.03
CA ALA A 407 -6.50 15.46 8.10
C ALA A 407 -6.75 16.97 8.13
N GLU A 408 -5.70 17.80 8.05
CA GLU A 408 -5.83 19.27 7.99
C GLU A 408 -6.57 19.75 6.73
N LEU A 409 -6.41 19.07 5.59
CA LEU A 409 -7.21 19.32 4.39
C LEU A 409 -8.70 19.03 4.64
N PHE A 410 -9.03 17.86 5.19
CA PHE A 410 -10.40 17.49 5.52
C PHE A 410 -11.03 18.44 6.54
N ARG A 411 -10.28 18.82 7.58
CA ARG A 411 -10.66 19.80 8.60
C ARG A 411 -11.03 21.14 7.96
N ARG A 412 -10.21 21.66 7.03
CA ARG A 412 -10.48 22.89 6.27
C ARG A 412 -11.66 22.78 5.30
N CYS A 413 -11.87 21.62 4.68
CA CYS A 413 -12.96 21.40 3.73
C CYS A 413 -14.33 21.20 4.41
N THR A 414 -14.36 20.64 5.62
CA THR A 414 -15.60 20.26 6.32
C THR A 414 -15.92 21.12 7.54
N GLY A 415 -14.92 21.77 8.14
CA GLY A 415 -15.03 22.40 9.45
C GLY A 415 -15.10 21.41 10.62
N GLN A 416 -14.76 20.14 10.42
CA GLN A 416 -14.77 19.11 11.46
C GLN A 416 -13.38 18.92 12.06
N ASP A 417 -13.22 19.35 13.31
CA ASP A 417 -11.99 19.25 14.11
C ASP A 417 -11.81 17.88 14.80
N ASP A 418 -12.83 17.01 14.77
CA ASP A 418 -12.76 15.58 15.16
C ASP A 418 -13.06 14.73 13.91
N LEU A 419 -12.10 13.89 13.51
CA LEU A 419 -12.10 13.11 12.28
C LEU A 419 -11.81 11.64 12.59
N VAL A 420 -12.53 10.73 11.93
CA VAL A 420 -12.18 9.29 11.90
C VAL A 420 -11.78 8.94 10.47
N ILE A 421 -10.57 8.42 10.29
CA ILE A 421 -9.96 8.12 9.00
C ILE A 421 -9.61 6.63 8.98
N GLY A 422 -10.21 5.88 8.07
CA GLY A 422 -9.87 4.47 7.87
C GLY A 422 -8.48 4.32 7.25
N LEU A 423 -7.60 3.59 7.93
CA LEU A 423 -6.25 3.24 7.47
C LEU A 423 -6.16 1.73 7.25
N ALA A 424 -5.82 1.29 6.04
CA ALA A 424 -5.56 -0.12 5.77
C ALA A 424 -4.22 -0.55 6.36
N ALA A 425 -4.23 -1.62 7.16
CA ALA A 425 -3.07 -2.28 7.76
C ALA A 425 -2.99 -3.74 7.29
N ALA A 426 -1.76 -4.26 7.22
CA ALA A 426 -1.47 -5.62 6.77
C ALA A 426 -1.48 -6.58 7.97
N GLY A 427 -2.62 -7.21 8.26
CA GLY A 427 -2.81 -8.11 9.40
C GLY A 427 -1.88 -9.32 9.38
N GLN A 428 -1.41 -9.77 8.21
CA GLN A 428 -0.39 -10.81 8.12
C GLN A 428 0.98 -10.36 8.67
N SER A 429 1.29 -9.06 8.64
CA SER A 429 2.52 -8.54 9.26
C SER A 429 2.46 -8.56 10.78
N PHE A 430 1.29 -8.26 11.38
CA PHE A 430 1.08 -8.27 12.84
C PHE A 430 1.27 -9.67 13.46
N HIS A 431 1.11 -10.73 12.67
CA HIS A 431 1.30 -12.12 13.11
C HIS A 431 2.62 -12.73 12.61
N GLY A 432 3.60 -11.92 12.20
CA GLY A 432 4.92 -12.38 11.71
C GLY A 432 4.89 -13.07 10.33
N GLN A 433 3.72 -13.18 9.68
CA GLN A 433 3.48 -13.94 8.46
C GLN A 433 3.61 -13.06 7.20
N GLY A 434 4.69 -12.28 7.11
CA GLY A 434 4.91 -11.30 6.03
C GLY A 434 5.03 -11.87 4.60
N GLN A 435 5.11 -13.21 4.43
CA GLN A 435 5.08 -13.90 3.13
C GLN A 435 3.72 -14.57 2.82
N LEU A 436 2.70 -14.38 3.67
CA LEU A 436 1.38 -14.93 3.46
C LEU A 436 0.66 -14.21 2.30
N VAL A 437 0.10 -15.01 1.39
CA VAL A 437 -0.84 -14.58 0.37
C VAL A 437 -2.27 -14.88 0.81
N GLY A 438 -3.11 -13.84 0.85
CA GLY A 438 -4.53 -13.94 1.16
C GLY A 438 -5.12 -12.60 1.57
N HIS A 439 -6.44 -12.52 1.77
CA HIS A 439 -7.06 -11.32 2.31
C HIS A 439 -6.76 -11.19 3.81
N CYS A 440 -5.81 -10.34 4.17
CA CYS A 440 -5.40 -10.11 5.56
C CYS A 440 -5.52 -8.64 5.95
N VAL A 441 -6.21 -7.83 5.13
CA VAL A 441 -6.40 -6.40 5.38
C VAL A 441 -7.24 -6.20 6.63
N ASN A 442 -6.72 -5.37 7.55
CA ASN A 442 -7.51 -4.78 8.61
C ASN A 442 -7.68 -3.28 8.35
N LEU A 443 -8.87 -2.74 8.62
CA LEU A 443 -9.16 -1.31 8.55
C LEU A 443 -9.11 -0.71 9.97
N LEU A 444 -8.08 0.08 10.24
CA LEU A 444 -7.90 0.78 11.51
C LEU A 444 -8.63 2.12 11.49
N PRO A 445 -9.60 2.37 12.39
CA PRO A 445 -10.40 3.60 12.43
C PRO A 445 -9.64 4.70 13.19
N LEU A 446 -8.62 5.29 12.56
CA LEU A 446 -7.76 6.29 13.20
C LEU A 446 -8.54 7.57 13.52
N ARG A 447 -8.76 7.84 14.81
CA ARG A 447 -9.40 9.07 15.27
C ARG A 447 -8.36 10.17 15.53
N LEU A 448 -8.58 11.35 14.94
CA LEU A 448 -7.74 12.52 15.06
C LEU A 448 -8.61 13.71 15.52
N ARG A 449 -8.26 14.29 16.67
CA ARG A 449 -8.83 15.54 17.20
C ARG A 449 -7.77 16.62 17.07
N LEU A 450 -8.04 17.66 16.26
CA LEU A 450 -7.07 18.69 15.86
C LEU A 450 -7.68 20.08 16.08
N ASP A 451 -7.09 20.96 16.89
CA ASP A 451 -7.61 22.31 17.11
C ASP A 451 -7.19 23.27 15.97
N THR A 452 -8.03 24.27 15.71
CA THR A 452 -7.69 25.48 14.96
C THR A 452 -6.47 26.24 15.49
N ALA A 453 -6.16 26.12 16.78
CA ALA A 453 -5.03 26.77 17.45
C ALA A 453 -3.70 26.01 17.28
N ASP A 454 -3.75 24.74 16.89
CA ASP A 454 -2.58 23.87 16.79
C ASP A 454 -1.68 24.26 15.59
N GLY A 455 -0.37 24.25 15.81
CA GLY A 455 0.59 24.27 14.71
C GLY A 455 0.61 22.93 13.97
N PHE A 456 1.13 22.92 12.74
CA PHE A 456 1.33 21.66 12.00
C PHE A 456 2.20 20.65 12.78
N ALA A 457 3.16 21.14 13.58
CA ALA A 457 3.99 20.30 14.44
C ALA A 457 3.19 19.60 15.55
N ASP A 458 2.19 20.28 16.12
CA ASP A 458 1.34 19.75 17.20
C ASP A 458 0.34 18.74 16.62
N ALA A 459 -0.31 19.08 15.50
CA ALA A 459 -1.14 18.17 14.71
C ALA A 459 -0.37 16.92 14.26
N LEU A 460 0.92 17.05 13.92
CA LEU A 460 1.80 15.93 13.59
C LEU A 460 2.14 15.07 14.81
N ALA A 461 2.32 15.66 15.99
CA ALA A 461 2.53 14.91 17.23
C ALA A 461 1.28 14.11 17.63
N ILE A 462 0.08 14.70 17.50
CA ILE A 462 -1.20 14.02 17.70
C ILE A 462 -1.34 12.86 16.71
N THR A 463 -1.15 13.12 15.41
CA THR A 463 -1.29 12.11 14.35
C THR A 463 -0.28 10.98 14.50
N ARG A 464 0.97 11.29 14.87
CA ARG A 464 2.00 10.27 15.16
C ARG A 464 1.59 9.36 16.31
N THR A 465 1.10 9.95 17.41
CA THR A 465 0.73 9.19 18.62
C THR A 465 -0.45 8.28 18.33
N ALA A 466 -1.54 8.82 17.77
CA ALA A 466 -2.70 8.03 17.39
C ALA A 466 -2.36 6.92 16.37
N LEU A 467 -1.41 7.17 15.44
CA LEU A 467 -0.97 6.17 14.47
C LEU A 467 -0.19 5.01 15.12
N LEU A 468 0.67 5.30 16.10
CA LEU A 468 1.38 4.27 16.88
C LEU A 468 0.38 3.48 17.72
N ASP A 469 -0.47 4.16 18.49
CA ASP A 469 -1.49 3.50 19.31
C ASP A 469 -2.43 2.63 18.44
N ALA A 470 -2.74 3.05 17.21
CA ALA A 470 -3.53 2.25 16.27
C ALA A 470 -2.81 0.97 15.80
N TYR A 471 -1.49 1.03 15.58
CA TYR A 471 -0.70 -0.15 15.21
C TYR A 471 -0.50 -1.10 16.40
N ASP A 472 -0.26 -0.57 17.59
CA ASP A 472 -0.14 -1.37 18.83
C ASP A 472 -1.42 -2.16 19.09
N HIS A 473 -2.59 -1.62 18.73
CA HIS A 473 -3.89 -2.26 18.91
C HIS A 473 -4.48 -2.88 17.61
N GLN A 474 -3.67 -3.12 16.56
CA GLN A 474 -4.17 -3.51 15.23
C GLN A 474 -4.78 -4.92 15.10
N GLY A 475 -4.67 -5.76 16.14
CA GLY A 475 -5.19 -7.14 16.12
C GLY A 475 -6.72 -7.32 16.19
N VAL A 476 -7.51 -6.25 16.13
CA VAL A 476 -8.99 -6.28 16.15
C VAL A 476 -9.53 -5.48 14.96
N SER A 477 -10.51 -6.02 14.22
CA SER A 477 -11.03 -5.35 13.02
C SER A 477 -12.23 -4.44 13.30
N PHE A 478 -12.37 -3.38 12.50
CA PHE A 478 -13.48 -2.43 12.66
C PHE A 478 -14.86 -3.10 12.57
N GLY A 479 -15.05 -4.08 11.68
CA GLY A 479 -16.29 -4.86 11.61
C GLY A 479 -16.63 -5.63 12.90
N THR A 480 -15.64 -6.17 13.60
CA THR A 480 -15.88 -6.84 14.89
C THR A 480 -16.38 -5.88 15.98
N LEU A 481 -16.00 -4.60 15.92
CA LEU A 481 -16.41 -3.56 16.86
C LEU A 481 -17.79 -2.97 16.53
N LEU A 482 -18.18 -2.98 15.25
CA LEU A 482 -19.36 -2.29 14.75
C LEU A 482 -20.69 -2.64 15.48
N PRO A 483 -20.97 -3.89 15.89
CA PRO A 483 -22.17 -4.23 16.66
C PRO A 483 -22.24 -3.58 18.06
N GLU A 484 -21.09 -3.18 18.61
CA GLU A 484 -20.95 -2.72 20.00
C GLU A 484 -20.79 -1.21 20.13
N LEU A 485 -20.26 -0.56 19.09
CA LEU A 485 -20.02 0.88 19.09
C LEU A 485 -21.30 1.74 19.06
N GLU A 486 -22.49 1.11 19.10
CA GLU A 486 -23.82 1.73 19.01
C GLU A 486 -23.91 2.87 17.98
N LEU A 487 -23.16 2.75 16.86
CA LEU A 487 -23.02 3.78 15.81
C LEU A 487 -24.35 3.97 15.09
N THR A 488 -25.23 4.70 15.76
CA THR A 488 -26.61 4.88 15.34
C THR A 488 -26.56 5.61 14.02
N PRO A 489 -27.06 5.02 12.92
CA PRO A 489 -27.26 5.78 11.71
C PRO A 489 -28.35 6.79 12.01
N ARG A 490 -27.96 8.02 12.35
CA ARG A 490 -28.84 9.18 12.29
C ARG A 490 -29.20 9.37 10.83
N ARG A 491 -30.21 8.62 10.38
CA ARG A 491 -30.91 8.85 9.12
C ARG A 491 -31.14 10.35 9.03
N GLN A 492 -30.80 10.93 7.89
CA GLN A 492 -31.05 12.35 7.62
C GLN A 492 -32.57 12.59 7.43
N SER A 493 -33.34 12.41 8.50
CA SER A 493 -34.76 12.73 8.57
C SER A 493 -34.95 14.07 9.28
N ALA A 494 -35.39 15.07 8.52
CA ALA A 494 -36.04 16.29 9.01
C ALA A 494 -35.21 17.31 9.83
N ALA A 495 -34.02 17.70 9.37
CA ALA A 495 -33.41 19.00 9.75
C ALA A 495 -33.83 20.19 8.85
N ALA A 496 -34.66 19.94 7.82
CA ALA A 496 -35.26 20.97 6.96
C ALA A 496 -36.60 21.53 7.52
N GLY A 497 -37.03 21.06 8.70
CA GLY A 497 -38.39 21.26 9.22
C GLY A 497 -38.62 22.47 10.14
N GLU A 498 -37.58 23.10 10.70
CA GLU A 498 -37.80 24.00 11.86
C GLU A 498 -37.18 25.41 11.79
N ARG A 499 -36.57 25.82 10.67
CA ARG A 499 -36.20 27.24 10.43
C ARG A 499 -37.29 28.02 9.67
N ARG A 500 -38.57 27.75 9.93
CA ARG A 500 -39.71 28.45 9.29
C ARG A 500 -40.83 28.96 10.19
N VAL A 501 -40.63 29.02 11.52
CA VAL A 501 -41.60 29.64 12.45
C VAL A 501 -40.97 30.68 13.39
N GLN A 502 -40.14 31.60 12.88
CA GLN A 502 -39.74 32.78 13.66
C GLN A 502 -39.57 34.11 12.89
N HIS A 503 -40.12 34.22 11.67
CA HIS A 503 -40.25 35.51 10.95
C HIS A 503 -41.63 35.70 10.29
N ARG A 504 -42.70 35.43 11.03
CA ARG A 504 -44.09 35.71 10.61
C ARG A 504 -44.95 36.47 11.64
N ARG A 505 -44.34 37.31 12.49
CA ARG A 505 -45.03 38.32 13.32
C ARG A 505 -44.31 39.68 13.34
N ALA A 506 -44.20 40.32 12.17
CA ALA A 506 -43.95 41.76 12.03
C ALA A 506 -44.30 42.25 10.62
N ARG A 507 -45.59 42.35 10.29
CA ARG A 507 -46.06 43.11 9.11
C ARG A 507 -46.87 44.31 9.57
N ARG A 508 -46.68 45.44 8.87
CA ARG A 508 -47.40 46.72 8.92
C ARG A 508 -46.94 47.72 10.00
N ARG A 509 -46.17 48.72 9.57
CA ARG A 509 -46.69 50.09 9.29
C ARG A 509 -45.68 50.93 8.46
N HIS A 510 -46.24 51.83 7.64
CA HIS A 510 -45.65 52.96 6.91
C HIS A 510 -44.40 52.85 6.00
N ARG A 511 -44.65 53.07 4.70
CA ARG A 511 -43.88 53.95 3.79
C ARG A 511 -44.47 55.38 3.86
N PRO A 512 -43.92 56.44 3.22
CA PRO A 512 -42.64 56.60 2.47
C PRO A 512 -41.82 57.87 2.81
N ARG A 513 -40.61 58.04 2.25
CA ARG A 513 -40.17 59.27 1.52
C ARG A 513 -38.83 59.08 0.76
N ARG A 514 -38.48 60.06 -0.10
CA ARG A 514 -37.42 60.01 -1.14
C ARG A 514 -36.16 60.81 -0.76
N SER A 515 -34.98 60.24 -1.05
CA SER A 515 -33.72 60.88 -1.54
C SER A 515 -32.62 59.80 -1.52
N GLY A 516 -31.57 59.75 -2.35
CA GLY A 516 -31.26 60.55 -3.54
C GLY A 516 -29.73 60.73 -3.72
N CYS A 517 -29.05 59.87 -4.48
CA CYS A 517 -27.77 60.19 -5.14
C CYS A 517 -27.35 59.16 -6.21
N ARG A 518 -26.31 59.49 -7.00
CA ARG A 518 -26.03 58.91 -8.33
C ARG A 518 -24.87 57.90 -8.37
N LEU A 519 -24.95 57.04 -9.39
CA LEU A 519 -23.91 56.19 -10.01
C LEU A 519 -22.61 56.97 -10.36
N PRO A 520 -21.46 56.28 -10.60
CA PRO A 520 -21.21 55.69 -11.93
C PRO A 520 -20.69 54.24 -11.97
N HIS A 521 -20.94 53.58 -13.11
CA HIS A 521 -20.37 52.28 -13.52
C HIS A 521 -18.97 52.42 -14.14
N ALA A 522 -18.14 51.39 -13.96
CA ALA A 522 -17.26 50.76 -14.95
C ALA A 522 -16.88 49.37 -14.41
N GLY A 523 -16.65 48.30 -15.17
CA GLY A 523 -16.78 48.02 -16.61
C GLY A 523 -16.57 46.50 -16.80
N ALA A 524 -17.23 45.88 -17.79
CA ALA A 524 -17.34 44.41 -17.86
C ALA A 524 -16.18 43.71 -18.59
N ALA A 525 -15.83 42.49 -18.16
CA ALA A 525 -15.39 41.37 -19.02
C ALA A 525 -15.31 40.05 -18.21
N GLY A 526 -16.01 39.00 -18.64
CA GLY A 526 -15.99 37.68 -17.99
C GLY A 526 -16.88 36.68 -18.73
N ARG A 527 -16.31 36.01 -19.74
CA ARG A 527 -17.05 35.20 -20.72
C ARG A 527 -17.74 33.98 -20.10
N ASP A 528 -18.96 33.71 -20.55
CA ASP A 528 -19.62 32.41 -20.39
C ASP A 528 -18.77 31.28 -20.99
N LEU A 529 -18.53 30.23 -20.21
CA LEU A 529 -17.98 28.96 -20.68
C LEU A 529 -19.06 27.88 -20.54
N ARG A 530 -19.84 27.70 -21.61
CA ARG A 530 -20.78 26.57 -21.72
C ARG A 530 -19.99 25.27 -21.88
N VAL A 531 -19.93 24.46 -20.84
CA VAL A 531 -19.46 23.07 -20.93
C VAL A 531 -20.58 22.22 -21.55
N VAL A 532 -20.38 21.79 -22.80
CA VAL A 532 -21.29 20.86 -23.49
C VAL A 532 -20.81 19.44 -23.25
N HIS A 533 -21.59 18.63 -22.53
CA HIS A 533 -21.37 17.19 -22.45
C HIS A 533 -21.64 16.54 -23.82
N GLN A 534 -20.67 15.78 -24.34
CA GLN A 534 -20.93 14.75 -25.35
C GLN A 534 -20.65 13.37 -24.77
N ARG A 535 -21.68 12.52 -24.78
CA ARG A 535 -21.53 11.07 -24.61
C ARG A 535 -20.98 10.48 -25.91
N GLY A 536 -20.12 9.48 -25.79
CA GLY A 536 -19.40 8.93 -26.93
C GLY A 536 -20.29 8.32 -28.02
N ARG A 537 -19.85 8.48 -29.28
CA ARG A 537 -20.17 7.66 -30.45
C ARG A 537 -19.08 7.87 -31.49
N HIS A 538 -18.22 6.88 -31.70
CA HIS A 538 -17.29 6.91 -32.84
C HIS A 538 -18.08 6.77 -34.16
N ARG A 539 -17.77 7.63 -35.13
CA ARG A 539 -18.06 7.41 -36.55
C ARG A 539 -16.89 7.93 -37.39
N HIS A 540 -16.35 7.05 -38.24
CA HIS A 540 -15.49 7.44 -39.35
C HIS A 540 -16.26 8.27 -40.38
N VAL A 541 -15.56 9.19 -41.04
CA VAL A 541 -15.88 9.67 -42.39
C VAL A 541 -14.54 9.88 -43.13
N ASP A 542 -14.38 9.23 -44.28
CA ASP A 542 -13.25 9.45 -45.20
C ASP A 542 -13.38 10.79 -45.95
N GLY A 543 -12.25 11.36 -46.37
CA GLY A 543 -12.22 12.59 -47.17
C GLY A 543 -10.86 12.86 -47.80
N ALA A 544 -10.70 12.49 -49.07
CA ALA A 544 -9.43 12.56 -49.79
C ALA A 544 -9.15 13.92 -50.48
N GLY A 545 -7.86 14.20 -50.74
CA GLY A 545 -7.42 14.79 -52.02
C GLY A 545 -6.77 16.19 -52.03
N GLY A 546 -5.66 16.32 -52.77
CA GLY A 546 -5.13 17.59 -53.33
C GLY A 546 -4.02 18.29 -52.52
N GLN A 547 -2.74 17.88 -52.64
CA GLN A 547 -1.73 18.41 -53.58
C GLN A 547 -1.19 19.84 -53.34
N LEU A 548 0.00 19.94 -52.69
CA LEU A 548 1.33 20.39 -53.21
C LEU A 548 1.42 21.56 -54.23
N PRO A 549 2.56 22.32 -54.39
CA PRO A 549 3.97 21.86 -54.16
C PRO A 549 5.08 22.86 -53.67
N HIS A 550 6.26 22.28 -53.31
CA HIS A 550 7.68 22.71 -53.45
C HIS A 550 8.15 24.18 -53.18
N ARG A 551 9.21 24.42 -52.37
CA ARG A 551 10.69 24.20 -52.62
C ARG A 551 11.48 24.34 -51.28
N ALA A 552 12.46 23.51 -50.90
CA ALA A 552 13.89 23.44 -51.34
C ALA A 552 14.72 24.72 -51.01
N VAL A 553 15.96 24.73 -50.44
CA VAL A 553 17.01 23.70 -50.21
C VAL A 553 18.10 24.16 -49.18
N GLN A 554 18.68 23.22 -48.41
CA GLN A 554 20.04 23.08 -47.77
C GLN A 554 20.84 24.20 -47.01
N ARG A 555 21.51 23.70 -45.93
CA ARG A 555 22.91 23.95 -45.42
C ARG A 555 23.36 25.32 -44.86
N GLY A 556 24.04 25.28 -43.70
CA GLY A 556 24.91 26.34 -43.15
C GLY A 556 25.33 26.08 -41.69
N ALA A 557 26.58 26.38 -41.30
CA ALA A 557 27.15 26.06 -39.98
C ALA A 557 27.56 27.30 -39.14
N HIS A 558 27.75 27.11 -37.82
CA HIS A 558 28.40 27.92 -36.76
C HIS A 558 28.91 29.35 -37.04
N PRO A 559 28.81 30.26 -36.02
CA PRO A 559 30.03 30.59 -35.25
C PRO A 559 29.89 30.94 -33.73
N ARG A 560 30.89 30.50 -32.96
CA ARG A 560 31.67 31.07 -31.82
C ARG A 560 31.16 32.24 -30.90
N LEU A 561 31.24 31.99 -29.57
CA LEU A 561 31.89 32.76 -28.44
C LEU A 561 31.63 34.28 -28.24
N PRO A 562 31.97 34.93 -27.07
CA PRO A 562 32.54 34.48 -25.77
C PRO A 562 31.54 34.77 -24.57
N GLY A 563 31.86 34.76 -23.26
CA GLY A 563 33.04 34.31 -22.47
C GLY A 563 33.62 35.36 -21.49
N GLY A 564 33.49 35.19 -20.15
CA GLY A 564 34.13 36.04 -19.12
C GLY A 564 33.57 35.92 -17.67
N LEU A 565 34.43 35.66 -16.68
CA LEU A 565 34.16 35.75 -15.22
C LEU A 565 34.67 37.09 -14.66
N PRO A 566 34.15 37.59 -13.52
CA PRO A 566 34.95 37.52 -12.29
C PRO A 566 34.19 37.34 -10.96
N ARG A 567 34.93 36.91 -9.94
CA ARG A 567 34.68 37.02 -8.47
C ARG A 567 35.84 37.88 -7.88
N PRO A 568 35.86 38.28 -6.59
CA PRO A 568 34.80 38.42 -5.58
C PRO A 568 34.80 39.81 -4.89
N ALA A 569 33.87 40.08 -3.98
CA ALA A 569 34.02 41.13 -2.96
C ALA A 569 33.24 40.79 -1.67
N ALA A 570 33.80 41.15 -0.51
CA ALA A 570 33.19 40.93 0.80
C ALA A 570 32.97 42.26 1.54
N ARG A 571 31.85 42.41 2.28
CA ARG A 571 31.78 43.23 3.51
C ARG A 571 30.44 43.12 4.28
N ARG A 572 30.57 42.73 5.56
CA ARG A 572 29.97 43.30 6.79
C ARG A 572 28.47 43.65 6.84
N LEU A 573 27.75 42.87 7.66
CA LEU A 573 27.16 43.21 8.97
C LEU A 573 26.34 44.52 9.18
N ARG A 574 25.27 44.32 9.98
CA ARG A 574 24.27 45.26 10.54
C ARG A 574 23.03 45.45 9.64
N ARG A 575 21.80 45.41 10.17
CA ARG A 575 21.38 45.43 11.58
C ARG A 575 20.29 44.40 11.86
#